data_AF-A0A060JLM3-F1
#
_entry.id   AF-A0A060JLM3-F1
#
_cell.length_a   1.000
_cell.length_b   1.000
_cell.length_c   1.000
_cell.angle_alpha   90.00
_cell.angle_beta   90.00
_cell.angle_gamma   90.00
#
_symmetry.space_group_name_H-M   'P 1'
#
loop_
_entity.id
_entity.type
_entity.pdbx_description
1 polymer ?
#
loop_
_entity_poly.entity_id
_entity_poly.type
_entity_poly.pdbx_seq_one_letter_code
_entity_poly.pdbx_strand_id
1 'polypeptide(L)'
;MVLDYALTVNKNLPVLIVAEDGFVPTYAQPGDAGADLRSRVAAVVPAHGRALVPTGVSIALPNGYVGLVHPRSGLAHKHGITVLNTPGTIDAGYRGEIAVNLFNSTDVDFAVEIGDRIAQLVIQQIEHAQFITVERLPESDRGEGGHGSTGKK
;
A
#
# COMPACT_ATOMS: atom_id res chain seq x y z
N MET A 1 -17.76 -30.88 3.43
CA MET A 1 -16.67 -30.06 4.01
C MET A 1 -16.73 -28.71 3.34
N VAL A 2 -17.35 -27.72 3.98
CA VAL A 2 -17.40 -26.35 3.44
C VAL A 2 -16.02 -25.76 3.70
N LEU A 3 -15.23 -25.59 2.64
CA LEU A 3 -13.96 -24.89 2.72
C LEU A 3 -14.29 -23.41 2.92
N ASP A 4 -14.14 -22.93 4.13
CA ASP A 4 -14.21 -21.50 4.42
C ASP A 4 -12.89 -20.85 3.98
N TYR A 5 -12.78 -20.64 2.67
CA TYR A 5 -11.55 -20.19 2.01
C TYR A 5 -11.04 -18.82 2.50
N ALA A 6 -11.88 -18.00 3.14
CA ALA A 6 -11.54 -16.65 3.56
C ALA A 6 -10.96 -16.55 4.99
N LEU A 7 -11.11 -17.58 5.82
CA LEU A 7 -10.81 -17.49 7.26
C LEU A 7 -9.46 -18.12 7.69
N THR A 8 -8.73 -18.78 6.78
CA THR A 8 -7.48 -19.46 7.15
C THR A 8 -6.27 -18.53 7.02
N VAL A 9 -6.20 -17.48 7.84
CA VAL A 9 -4.95 -16.68 7.99
C VAL A 9 -4.11 -17.32 9.09
N ASN A 10 -3.24 -18.26 8.70
CA ASN A 10 -2.53 -19.14 9.64
C ASN A 10 -1.38 -18.50 10.44
N LYS A 11 -1.20 -17.18 10.44
CA LYS A 11 -0.17 -16.50 11.23
C LYS A 11 -0.63 -15.09 11.66
N ASN A 12 -0.82 -14.89 12.96
CA ASN A 12 -0.97 -13.56 13.54
C ASN A 12 0.42 -12.91 13.67
N LEU A 13 0.68 -11.85 12.91
CA LEU A 13 1.90 -11.05 13.01
C LEU A 13 1.68 -9.90 14.00
N PRO A 14 2.34 -9.89 15.17
CA PRO A 14 2.26 -8.73 16.07
C PRO A 14 3.02 -7.54 15.46
N VAL A 15 2.34 -6.41 15.33
CA VAL A 15 2.91 -5.12 14.92
C VAL A 15 2.65 -4.12 16.02
N LEU A 16 3.70 -3.46 16.51
CA LEU A 16 3.54 -2.40 17.49
C LEU A 16 3.05 -1.14 16.78
N ILE A 17 2.13 -0.42 17.39
CA ILE A 17 1.46 0.73 16.78
C ILE A 17 1.30 1.86 17.81
N VAL A 18 1.48 3.08 17.34
CA VAL A 18 1.01 4.31 17.98
C VAL A 18 0.05 4.96 17.00
N ALA A 19 -1.19 5.21 17.42
CA ALA A 19 -2.22 5.81 16.58
C ALA A 19 -3.04 6.82 17.39
N GLU A 20 -3.50 7.88 16.72
CA GLU A 20 -4.55 8.75 17.27
C GLU A 20 -5.85 7.95 17.54
N ASP A 21 -6.65 8.40 18.51
CA ASP A 21 -7.89 7.72 18.89
C ASP A 21 -8.83 7.57 17.68
N GLY A 22 -9.22 6.33 17.37
CA GLY A 22 -10.08 6.01 16.22
C GLY A 22 -9.35 5.88 14.87
N PHE A 23 -8.02 6.04 14.84
CA PHE A 23 -7.21 5.95 13.62
C PHE A 23 -6.42 4.64 13.48
N VAL A 24 -6.53 3.72 14.44
CA VAL A 24 -5.99 2.37 14.32
C VAL A 24 -6.53 1.72 13.03
N PRO A 25 -5.66 1.27 12.10
CA PRO A 25 -6.10 0.69 10.83
C PRO A 25 -6.92 -0.59 11.04
N THR A 26 -7.95 -0.78 10.21
CA THR A 26 -8.87 -1.92 10.32
C THR A 26 -9.00 -2.65 9.00
N TYR A 27 -9.05 -3.97 9.03
CA TYR A 27 -9.49 -4.79 7.89
C TYR A 27 -11.02 -4.69 7.76
N ALA A 28 -11.52 -4.46 6.54
CA ALA A 28 -12.94 -4.20 6.33
C ALA A 28 -13.77 -5.49 6.29
N GLN A 29 -13.21 -6.56 5.73
CA GLN A 29 -13.81 -7.89 5.63
C GLN A 29 -12.82 -8.98 6.05
N PRO A 30 -13.31 -10.15 6.50
CA PRO A 30 -12.46 -11.30 6.72
C PRO A 30 -11.68 -11.68 5.45
N GLY A 31 -10.37 -11.84 5.58
CA GLY A 31 -9.48 -12.19 4.47
C GLY A 31 -8.99 -11.01 3.63
N ASP A 32 -9.39 -9.77 3.95
CA ASP A 32 -8.82 -8.58 3.29
C ASP A 32 -7.30 -8.51 3.52
N ALA A 33 -6.56 -8.25 2.44
CA ALA A 33 -5.10 -8.19 2.51
C ALA A 33 -4.57 -6.91 3.19
N GLY A 34 -5.30 -5.79 3.05
CA GLY A 34 -4.89 -4.48 3.53
C GLY A 34 -5.80 -3.93 4.61
N ALA A 35 -5.22 -3.30 5.64
CA ALA A 35 -5.96 -2.54 6.63
C ALA A 35 -6.17 -1.10 6.14
N ASP A 36 -7.40 -0.58 6.20
CA ASP A 36 -7.73 0.76 5.72
C ASP A 36 -6.99 1.84 6.55
N LEU A 37 -6.25 2.73 5.87
CA LEU A 37 -5.65 3.95 6.42
C LEU A 37 -6.59 5.13 6.23
N ARG A 38 -6.77 5.93 7.28
CA ARG A 38 -7.66 7.09 7.29
C ARG A 38 -6.89 8.39 7.31
N SER A 39 -7.48 9.46 6.77
CA SER A 39 -6.93 10.81 6.90
C SER A 39 -7.23 11.39 8.27
N ARG A 40 -6.21 11.84 9.01
CA ARG A 40 -6.45 12.54 10.29
C ARG A 40 -6.72 14.04 10.15
N VAL A 41 -6.60 14.58 8.94
CA VAL A 41 -6.85 16.00 8.63
C VAL A 41 -7.79 16.13 7.44
N ALA A 42 -8.51 17.24 7.35
CA ALA A 42 -9.14 17.63 6.11
C ALA A 42 -8.07 18.13 5.12
N ALA A 43 -8.21 17.80 3.84
CA ALA A 43 -7.28 18.22 2.80
C ALA A 43 -7.99 18.34 1.45
N VAL A 44 -7.37 19.06 0.52
CA VAL A 44 -7.77 19.09 -0.89
C VAL A 44 -6.63 18.51 -1.71
N VAL A 45 -6.94 17.54 -2.58
CA VAL A 45 -6.05 17.05 -3.62
C VAL A 45 -6.44 17.77 -4.92
N PRO A 46 -5.67 18.80 -5.36
CA PRO A 46 -6.06 19.60 -6.50
C PRO A 46 -6.18 18.77 -7.77
N ALA A 47 -6.99 19.21 -8.74
CA ALA A 47 -7.03 18.66 -10.09
C ALA A 47 -5.61 18.58 -10.68
N HIS A 48 -5.24 17.42 -11.23
CA HIS A 48 -3.86 17.10 -11.69
C HIS A 48 -2.76 17.34 -10.65
N GLY A 49 -3.13 17.46 -9.39
CA GLY A 49 -2.27 17.81 -8.27
C GLY A 49 -2.01 16.64 -7.33
N ARG A 50 -1.23 16.93 -6.28
CA ARG A 50 -0.91 15.97 -5.22
C ARG A 50 -1.00 16.61 -3.85
N ALA A 51 -1.31 15.80 -2.85
CA ALA A 51 -1.27 16.19 -1.45
C ALA A 51 -0.65 15.07 -0.61
N LEU A 52 0.21 15.45 0.34
CA LEU A 52 0.70 14.53 1.36
C LEU A 52 -0.28 14.57 2.55
N VAL A 53 -1.01 13.47 2.75
CA VAL A 53 -2.10 13.40 3.71
C VAL A 53 -1.68 12.53 4.92
N PRO A 54 -1.52 13.11 6.12
CA PRO A 54 -1.15 12.37 7.33
C PRO A 54 -2.27 11.44 7.81
N THR A 55 -1.90 10.31 8.43
CA THR A 55 -2.86 9.27 8.88
C THR A 55 -3.06 9.19 10.38
N GLY A 56 -2.20 9.81 11.17
CA GLY A 56 -2.15 9.68 12.62
C GLY A 56 -1.56 8.36 13.10
N VAL A 57 -0.98 7.55 12.21
CA VAL A 57 -0.51 6.19 12.50
C VAL A 57 1.00 6.08 12.33
N SER A 58 1.68 5.54 13.34
CA SER A 58 3.08 5.12 13.28
C SER A 58 3.17 3.65 13.69
N ILE A 59 3.98 2.86 13.00
CA ILE A 59 4.12 1.42 13.26
C ILE A 59 5.58 1.01 13.46
N ALA A 60 5.79 -0.09 14.17
CA ALA A 60 7.06 -0.79 14.24
C ALA A 60 6.87 -2.19 13.65
N LEU A 61 7.32 -2.37 12.40
CA LEU A 61 7.33 -3.70 11.79
C LEU A 61 8.54 -4.50 12.29
N PRO A 62 8.40 -5.82 12.47
CA PRO A 62 9.55 -6.69 12.68
C PRO A 62 10.46 -6.71 11.45
N ASN A 63 11.75 -6.93 11.67
CA ASN A 63 12.71 -7.13 10.56
C ASN A 63 12.27 -8.30 9.67
N GLY A 64 12.52 -8.19 8.36
CA GLY A 64 12.06 -9.16 7.37
C GLY A 64 10.64 -8.91 6.85
N TYR A 65 10.03 -7.77 7.22
CA TYR A 65 8.72 -7.35 6.72
C TYR A 65 8.77 -5.94 6.14
N VAL A 66 7.83 -5.66 5.25
CA VAL A 66 7.57 -4.35 4.65
C VAL A 66 6.09 -4.01 4.79
N GLY A 67 5.79 -2.74 5.02
CA GLY A 67 4.44 -2.19 4.86
C GLY A 67 4.29 -1.59 3.47
N LEU A 68 3.21 -1.92 2.77
CA LEU A 68 2.92 -1.45 1.42
C LEU A 68 1.62 -0.66 1.43
N VAL A 69 1.71 0.64 1.17
CA VAL A 69 0.56 1.54 1.06
C VAL A 69 0.02 1.49 -0.36
N HIS A 70 -1.15 0.89 -0.52
CA HIS A 70 -1.82 0.70 -1.80
C HIS A 70 -3.00 1.66 -1.96
N PRO A 71 -3.33 2.08 -3.19
CA PRO A 71 -4.56 2.81 -3.47
C PRO A 71 -5.78 1.94 -3.18
N ARG A 72 -6.90 2.60 -2.84
CA ARG A 72 -8.21 1.95 -2.72
C ARG A 72 -8.89 1.99 -4.08
N SER A 73 -9.30 0.83 -4.60
CA SER A 73 -9.89 0.70 -5.95
C SER A 73 -11.11 1.61 -6.16
N GLY A 74 -11.93 1.79 -5.13
CA GLY A 74 -13.09 2.67 -5.18
C GLY A 74 -12.73 4.14 -5.41
N LEU A 75 -11.66 4.63 -4.77
CA LEU A 75 -11.19 6.01 -4.96
C LEU A 75 -10.57 6.19 -6.35
N ALA A 76 -9.78 5.21 -6.80
CA ALA A 76 -9.18 5.23 -8.13
C ALA A 76 -10.24 5.26 -9.24
N HIS A 77 -11.24 4.38 -9.17
CA HIS A 77 -12.26 4.27 -10.22
C HIS A 77 -13.26 5.43 -10.20
N LYS A 78 -13.72 5.87 -9.02
CA LYS A 78 -14.81 6.86 -8.90
C LYS A 78 -14.32 8.31 -8.91
N HIS A 79 -13.10 8.55 -8.44
CA HIS A 79 -12.58 9.90 -8.21
C HIS A 79 -11.22 10.15 -8.87
N GLY A 80 -10.64 9.16 -9.56
CA GLY A 80 -9.31 9.29 -10.16
C GLY A 80 -8.19 9.49 -9.13
N ILE A 81 -8.40 9.05 -7.89
CA ILE A 81 -7.44 9.21 -6.80
C ILE A 81 -6.58 7.96 -6.66
N THR A 82 -5.27 8.15 -6.71
CA THR A 82 -4.29 7.10 -6.50
C THR A 82 -3.25 7.52 -5.47
N VAL A 83 -2.43 6.56 -5.03
CA VAL A 83 -1.22 6.84 -4.26
C VAL A 83 -0.08 7.03 -5.27
N LEU A 84 0.51 8.22 -5.29
CA LEU A 84 1.47 8.63 -6.32
C LEU A 84 2.72 7.74 -6.36
N ASN A 85 3.20 7.30 -5.20
CA ASN A 85 4.34 6.41 -5.04
C ASN A 85 3.91 4.94 -4.88
N THR A 86 2.77 4.53 -5.45
CA THR A 86 2.24 3.18 -5.23
C THR A 86 3.14 2.07 -5.81
N PRO A 87 3.33 0.95 -5.09
CA PRO A 87 3.03 0.79 -3.66
C PRO A 87 4.00 1.63 -2.80
N GLY A 88 3.47 2.39 -1.85
CA GLY A 88 4.31 3.17 -0.94
C GLY A 88 5.02 2.25 0.05
N THR A 89 6.35 2.30 0.11
CA THR A 89 7.17 1.43 0.97
C THR A 89 7.35 2.00 2.37
N ILE A 90 6.93 1.25 3.39
CA ILE A 90 7.17 1.52 4.81
C ILE A 90 8.19 0.51 5.33
N ASP A 91 9.40 0.99 5.59
CA ASP A 91 10.51 0.15 6.05
C ASP A 91 10.35 -0.30 7.51
N ALA A 92 10.90 -1.47 7.85
CA ALA A 92 10.87 -1.98 9.22
C ALA A 92 11.56 -1.07 10.26
N GLY A 93 12.51 -0.25 9.82
CA GLY A 93 13.17 0.76 10.66
C GLY A 93 12.38 2.06 10.84
N TYR A 94 11.34 2.30 10.04
CA TYR A 94 10.59 3.56 10.09
C TYR A 94 9.74 3.66 11.36
N ARG A 95 9.77 4.81 12.02
CA ARG A 95 8.98 5.11 13.24
C ARG A 95 8.21 6.42 13.17
N GLY A 96 8.32 7.12 12.04
CA GLY A 96 7.54 8.33 11.81
C GLY A 96 6.09 8.00 11.50
N GLU A 97 5.31 9.06 11.34
CA GLU A 97 3.93 8.96 10.90
C GLU A 97 3.85 8.48 9.45
N ILE A 98 2.97 7.51 9.17
CA ILE A 98 2.63 7.13 7.80
C ILE A 98 1.79 8.27 7.22
N ALA A 99 2.27 8.85 6.12
CA ALA A 99 1.52 9.81 5.32
C ALA A 99 1.35 9.28 3.90
N VAL A 100 0.18 9.53 3.31
CA VAL A 100 -0.20 9.03 1.99
C VAL A 100 -0.03 10.14 0.97
N ASN A 101 0.81 9.93 -0.04
CA ASN A 101 0.97 10.87 -1.14
C ASN A 101 -0.14 10.65 -2.17
N LEU A 102 -1.28 11.32 -2.01
CA LEU A 102 -2.41 11.21 -2.93
C LEU A 102 -2.13 12.01 -4.20
N PHE A 103 -2.49 11.44 -5.35
CA PHE A 103 -2.50 12.12 -6.64
C PHE A 103 -3.89 12.03 -7.27
N ASN A 104 -4.33 13.15 -7.85
CA ASN A 104 -5.59 13.28 -8.53
C ASN A 104 -5.37 13.40 -10.04
N SER A 105 -5.84 12.41 -10.79
CA SER A 105 -5.67 12.37 -12.25
C SER A 105 -6.81 13.04 -13.02
N THR A 106 -7.67 13.81 -12.34
CA THR A 106 -8.88 14.40 -12.92
C THR A 106 -8.79 15.93 -13.00
N ASP A 107 -9.74 16.54 -13.70
CA ASP A 107 -9.91 17.99 -13.82
C ASP A 107 -10.70 18.62 -12.66
N VAL A 108 -11.02 17.87 -11.61
CA VAL A 108 -11.84 18.33 -10.47
C VAL A 108 -11.10 18.09 -9.17
N ASP A 109 -11.00 19.12 -8.33
CA ASP A 109 -10.43 19.01 -6.98
C ASP A 109 -11.15 17.95 -6.15
N PHE A 110 -10.38 17.16 -5.40
CA PHE A 110 -10.92 16.13 -4.52
C PHE A 110 -10.76 16.54 -3.06
N ALA A 111 -11.88 16.67 -2.36
CA ALA A 111 -11.89 16.90 -0.92
C ALA A 111 -11.70 15.59 -0.15
N VAL A 112 -10.80 15.61 0.82
CA VAL A 112 -10.59 14.55 1.81
C VAL A 112 -11.08 15.09 3.14
N GLU A 113 -12.02 14.40 3.77
CA GLU A 113 -12.49 14.73 5.12
C GLU A 113 -11.72 13.96 6.20
N ILE A 114 -11.77 14.46 7.43
CA ILE A 114 -11.20 13.73 8.58
C ILE A 114 -11.93 12.39 8.73
N GLY A 115 -11.16 11.31 8.84
CA GLY A 115 -11.66 9.95 8.98
C GLY A 115 -11.93 9.22 7.66
N ASP A 116 -11.82 9.90 6.52
CA ASP A 116 -11.96 9.26 5.21
C ASP A 116 -10.86 8.21 5.00
N ARG A 117 -11.25 7.06 4.46
CA ARG A 117 -10.33 5.98 4.13
C ARG A 117 -9.64 6.28 2.80
N ILE A 118 -8.37 6.64 2.85
CA ILE A 118 -7.62 7.18 1.71
C ILE A 118 -6.67 6.19 1.05
N ALA A 119 -6.23 5.16 1.78
CA ALA A 119 -5.34 4.11 1.30
C ALA A 119 -5.55 2.82 2.10
N GLN A 120 -4.83 1.76 1.77
CA GLN A 120 -4.78 0.52 2.56
C GLN A 120 -3.33 0.09 2.77
N LEU A 121 -3.01 -0.41 3.96
CA LEU A 121 -1.71 -0.92 4.35
C LEU A 121 -1.71 -2.44 4.26
N VAL A 122 -0.90 -3.00 3.35
CA VAL A 122 -0.62 -4.44 3.26
C VAL A 122 0.72 -4.71 3.95
N ILE A 123 0.80 -5.76 4.77
CA ILE A 123 2.07 -6.16 5.40
C ILE A 123 2.54 -7.45 4.75
N GLN A 124 3.78 -7.46 4.26
CA GLN A 124 4.34 -8.59 3.54
C GLN A 124 5.71 -8.97 4.08
N GLN A 125 6.00 -10.27 4.13
CA GLN A 125 7.36 -10.75 4.37
C GLN A 125 8.22 -10.47 3.13
N ILE A 126 9.47 -10.06 3.36
CA ILE A 126 10.45 -9.80 2.31
C ILE A 126 11.71 -10.63 2.52
N GLU A 127 12.44 -10.81 1.43
CA GLU A 127 13.80 -11.32 1.45
C GLU A 127 14.79 -10.17 1.31
N HIS A 128 15.92 -10.24 1.99
CA HIS A 128 17.04 -9.33 1.77
C HIS A 128 18.00 -9.97 0.78
N ALA A 129 18.00 -9.46 -0.46
CA ALA A 129 18.85 -9.99 -1.50
C ALA A 129 20.35 -9.73 -1.22
N GLN A 130 21.17 -10.76 -1.38
CA GLN A 130 22.61 -10.61 -1.53
C GLN A 130 22.94 -10.50 -3.02
N PHE A 131 23.30 -9.31 -3.47
CA PHE A 131 23.70 -9.11 -4.87
C PHE A 131 25.10 -9.68 -5.14
N ILE A 132 25.23 -10.52 -6.17
CA ILE A 132 26.49 -11.14 -6.60
C ILE A 132 26.78 -10.70 -8.04
N THR A 133 27.87 -9.96 -8.25
CA THR A 133 28.28 -9.49 -9.57
C THR A 133 28.91 -10.63 -10.38
N VAL A 134 28.47 -10.80 -11.63
CA VAL A 134 28.98 -11.81 -12.58
C VAL A 134 29.20 -11.19 -13.96
N GLU A 135 30.07 -11.78 -14.78
CA GLU A 135 30.33 -11.30 -16.15
C GLU A 135 29.18 -11.62 -17.12
N ARG A 136 28.46 -12.73 -16.91
CA ARG A 136 27.33 -13.15 -17.75
C ARG A 136 26.25 -13.85 -16.90
N LEU A 137 24.98 -13.54 -17.19
CA LEU A 137 23.82 -14.22 -16.58
C LEU A 137 23.55 -15.58 -17.26
N PRO A 138 22.96 -16.56 -16.53
CA PRO A 138 22.47 -17.81 -17.11
C PRO A 138 21.37 -17.57 -18.14
N GLU A 139 21.22 -18.49 -19.10
CA GLU A 139 20.11 -18.46 -20.06
C GLU A 139 18.78 -18.81 -19.38
N SER A 140 17.67 -18.32 -19.95
CA SER A 140 16.30 -18.66 -19.50
C SER A 140 15.34 -18.65 -20.69
N ASP A 141 14.22 -19.35 -20.57
CA ASP A 141 13.18 -19.43 -21.61
C ASP A 141 12.65 -18.05 -22.05
N ARG A 142 12.67 -17.07 -21.14
CA ARG A 142 12.26 -15.69 -21.43
C ARG A 142 13.38 -14.86 -22.09
N GLY A 143 14.64 -15.15 -21.78
CA GLY A 143 15.80 -14.38 -22.22
C GLY A 143 15.63 -12.88 -22.00
N GLU A 144 15.85 -12.10 -23.05
CA GLU A 144 15.74 -10.63 -23.05
C GLU A 144 14.31 -10.11 -23.38
N GLY A 145 13.31 -10.99 -23.50
CA GLY A 145 11.95 -10.61 -23.89
C GLY A 145 11.18 -9.84 -22.81
N GLY A 146 10.86 -8.57 -23.07
CA GLY A 146 10.08 -7.67 -22.20
C GLY A 146 8.95 -6.93 -22.93
N HIS A 147 8.21 -6.06 -22.21
CA HIS A 147 7.25 -5.09 -22.78
C HIS A 147 6.17 -5.65 -23.73
N GLY A 148 5.53 -6.76 -23.38
CA GLY A 148 4.47 -7.36 -24.20
C GLY A 148 4.97 -8.40 -25.20
N SER A 149 6.18 -8.94 -25.02
CA SER A 149 6.77 -10.02 -25.83
C SER A 149 5.93 -11.29 -25.98
N THR A 150 4.90 -11.49 -25.15
CA THR A 150 3.94 -12.61 -25.22
C THR A 150 2.56 -12.22 -25.74
N GLY A 151 2.31 -10.92 -25.98
CA GLY A 151 1.00 -10.39 -26.33
C GLY A 151 0.92 -9.97 -27.79
N LYS A 152 0.04 -10.61 -28.56
CA LYS A 152 -0.50 -10.05 -29.80
C LYS A 152 -1.60 -9.06 -29.40
N LYS A 153 -1.36 -7.77 -29.56
CA LYS A 153 -2.47 -6.81 -29.77
C LYS A 153 -2.58 -6.54 -31.26
#